data_AF-A0A4Y2U0C5-F1
#
_entry.id   AF-A0A4Y2U0C5-F1
#
_cell.length_a   1.000
_cell.length_b   1.000
_cell.length_c   1.000
_cell.angle_alpha   90.00
_cell.angle_beta   90.00
_cell.angle_gamma   90.00
#
_symmetry.space_group_name_H-M   'P 1'
#
loop_
_entity.id
_entity.type
_entity.pdbx_description
1 polymer ?
#
loop_
_entity_poly.entity_id
_entity_poly.type
_entity_poly.pdbx_seq_one_letter_code
_entity_poly.pdbx_strand_id
1 'polypeptide(L)'
;ESFTKLEVSNYSPEEFKERLKVENKSSPNAVEQKHNEKSVSVSASKSEKSHDSSKSKSMESNGAYSNELENVIAKLEQKLPPVPTASYQFLTDWKKISKYPVLKYQYLKQFPPEKFPELFKHYMEPEIFPEILSTLSSSFMENGDDIVPYMMHLSTVGRFNTMLMFMADPEKEDLRKLLSYAEMSGYPSDEVEALLKLYKI
;
A
#
# COMPACT_ATOMS: atom_id res chain seq x y z
N GLU A 1 -22.71 22.45 31.76
CA GLU A 1 -24.02 21.93 31.30
C GLU A 1 -23.82 20.93 30.15
N SER A 2 -24.91 20.42 29.55
CA SER A 2 -24.89 19.34 28.56
C SER A 2 -24.40 19.79 27.19
N PHE A 3 -23.30 19.21 26.69
CA PHE A 3 -22.91 19.34 25.28
C PHE A 3 -23.80 18.45 24.40
N THR A 4 -24.43 19.05 23.39
CA THR A 4 -25.34 18.36 22.47
C THR A 4 -24.58 17.54 21.44
N LYS A 5 -24.84 16.23 21.41
CA LYS A 5 -24.31 15.25 20.45
C LYS A 5 -24.87 15.50 19.04
N LEU A 6 -24.37 16.51 18.32
CA LEU A 6 -24.86 16.84 16.96
C LEU A 6 -23.89 17.70 16.09
N GLU A 7 -22.58 17.49 16.20
CA GLU A 7 -21.59 18.20 15.34
C GLU A 7 -20.45 17.29 14.84
N VAL A 8 -20.67 15.96 14.80
CA VAL A 8 -19.72 14.97 14.28
C VAL A 8 -20.06 14.62 12.83
N SER A 9 -19.86 15.59 11.93
CA SER A 9 -19.82 15.37 10.47
C SER A 9 -19.06 16.51 9.79
N ASN A 10 -18.39 16.20 8.67
CA ASN A 10 -17.59 17.12 7.85
C ASN A 10 -16.23 17.56 8.43
N TYR A 11 -15.31 16.62 8.59
CA TYR A 11 -13.91 16.88 8.19
C TYR A 11 -13.72 16.35 6.78
N SER A 12 -13.24 17.18 5.86
CA SER A 12 -13.07 16.81 4.46
C SER A 12 -11.70 16.16 4.21
N PRO A 13 -11.61 15.07 3.42
CA PRO A 13 -10.32 14.49 3.03
C PRO A 13 -9.35 15.48 2.37
N GLU A 14 -9.85 16.57 1.78
CA GLU A 14 -9.01 17.62 1.19
C GLU A 14 -8.34 18.52 2.23
N GLU A 15 -8.95 18.73 3.41
CA GLU A 15 -8.35 19.53 4.49
C GLU A 15 -7.15 18.81 5.14
N PHE A 16 -7.23 17.47 5.22
CA PHE A 16 -6.11 16.62 5.61
C PHE A 16 -4.97 16.68 4.58
N LYS A 17 -5.30 16.58 3.28
CA LYS A 17 -4.34 16.72 2.17
C LYS A 17 -3.72 18.11 2.06
N GLU A 18 -4.39 19.17 2.50
CA GLU A 18 -3.81 20.52 2.64
C GLU A 18 -2.76 20.55 3.77
N ARG A 19 -3.11 20.09 4.97
CA ARG A 19 -2.22 20.16 6.15
C ARG A 19 -0.92 19.38 5.96
N LEU A 20 -0.97 18.18 5.35
CA LEU A 20 0.23 17.39 5.02
C LEU A 20 1.20 18.08 4.03
N LYS A 21 0.75 19.09 3.27
CA LYS A 21 1.61 19.90 2.37
C LYS A 21 2.31 21.06 3.09
N VAL A 22 1.96 21.34 4.34
CA VAL A 22 2.52 22.46 5.14
C VAL A 22 3.79 22.03 5.87
N GLU A 23 3.81 20.86 6.51
CA GLU A 23 4.97 20.39 7.27
C GLU A 23 6.20 20.09 6.41
N ASN A 24 6.01 19.65 5.16
CA ASN A 24 7.08 19.39 4.19
C ASN A 24 7.77 20.66 3.63
N LYS A 25 7.71 21.81 4.33
CA LYS A 25 8.28 23.09 3.89
C LYS A 25 9.20 23.76 4.94
N SER A 26 10.06 22.97 5.59
CA SER A 26 11.11 23.53 6.45
C SER A 26 12.45 22.78 6.36
N SER A 27 13.20 23.02 5.28
CA SER A 27 14.50 23.73 5.35
C SER A 27 15.29 23.58 4.03
N PRO A 28 15.87 24.67 3.46
CA PRO A 28 16.67 24.59 2.24
C PRO A 28 18.18 24.48 2.52
N ASN A 29 18.88 23.60 1.81
CA ASN A 29 20.27 23.86 1.44
C ASN A 29 20.72 23.01 0.23
N ALA A 30 21.07 23.67 -0.86
CA ALA A 30 21.69 23.05 -2.03
C ALA A 30 22.83 23.98 -2.49
N VAL A 31 24.07 23.49 -2.44
CA VAL A 31 25.25 24.26 -2.85
C VAL A 31 25.64 23.87 -4.27
N GLU A 32 25.63 24.86 -5.16
CA GLU A 32 25.94 24.71 -6.58
C GLU A 32 27.46 24.80 -6.81
N GLN A 33 28.03 23.86 -7.57
CA GLN A 33 29.36 24.03 -8.20
C GLN A 33 29.35 23.51 -9.65
N LYS A 34 30.07 24.22 -10.53
CA LYS A 34 30.13 24.06 -12.00
C LYS A 34 31.54 23.65 -12.47
N HIS A 35 31.77 23.68 -13.79
CA HIS A 35 33.04 23.54 -14.54
C HIS A 35 33.44 22.10 -14.93
N ASN A 36 34.00 21.79 -16.13
CA ASN A 36 34.14 22.55 -17.40
C ASN A 36 34.61 21.63 -18.57
N GLU A 37 33.98 21.67 -19.77
CA GLU A 37 34.53 21.28 -21.12
C GLU A 37 35.07 19.81 -21.34
N LYS A 38 35.61 19.27 -22.46
CA LYS A 38 35.84 19.48 -23.95
C LYS A 38 36.24 18.08 -24.53
N SER A 39 36.31 17.68 -25.82
CA SER A 39 35.85 18.16 -27.15
C SER A 39 36.04 17.10 -28.28
N VAL A 40 35.12 17.08 -29.26
CA VAL A 40 35.16 16.62 -30.70
C VAL A 40 36.33 15.76 -31.28
N SER A 41 35.96 14.75 -32.10
CA SER A 41 36.61 14.15 -33.32
C SER A 41 36.72 12.59 -33.25
N VAL A 42 36.43 11.70 -34.22
CA VAL A 42 36.09 11.66 -35.67
C VAL A 42 37.19 11.05 -36.59
N SER A 43 37.00 9.78 -36.98
CA SER A 43 37.47 9.07 -38.21
C SER A 43 36.95 7.61 -38.15
N ALA A 44 36.30 7.02 -39.17
CA ALA A 44 36.77 6.55 -40.50
C ALA A 44 37.68 5.29 -40.43
N SER A 45 37.51 4.22 -41.24
CA SER A 45 36.54 3.98 -42.33
C SER A 45 36.44 2.49 -42.79
N LYS A 46 35.21 2.07 -43.14
CA LYS A 46 34.76 1.30 -44.33
C LYS A 46 35.55 0.08 -44.87
N SER A 47 34.84 -1.03 -45.12
CA SER A 47 35.07 -1.94 -46.27
C SER A 47 33.77 -2.61 -46.80
N GLU A 48 33.86 -3.26 -47.96
CA GLU A 48 32.83 -3.86 -48.85
C GLU A 48 33.27 -5.29 -49.25
N LYS A 49 32.50 -6.26 -49.81
CA LYS A 49 31.12 -6.52 -50.33
C LYS A 49 31.03 -8.07 -50.57
N SER A 50 29.98 -8.79 -51.03
CA SER A 50 28.51 -8.66 -51.22
C SER A 50 27.93 -9.99 -51.76
N HIS A 51 26.62 -10.24 -51.62
CA HIS A 51 25.84 -11.31 -52.29
C HIS A 51 26.18 -12.78 -51.92
N ASP A 52 25.32 -13.80 -52.07
CA ASP A 52 23.93 -13.85 -52.58
C ASP A 52 23.01 -14.79 -51.73
N SER A 53 21.78 -15.03 -52.22
CA SER A 53 20.68 -15.90 -51.75
C SER A 53 21.07 -17.39 -51.54
N SER A 54 20.29 -18.29 -50.91
CA SER A 54 18.81 -18.42 -50.90
C SER A 54 18.26 -19.33 -49.76
N LYS A 55 17.00 -19.08 -49.36
CA LYS A 55 15.96 -20.07 -48.97
C LYS A 55 16.19 -21.02 -47.77
N SER A 56 15.49 -20.77 -46.66
CA SER A 56 14.51 -21.70 -46.05
C SER A 56 13.61 -20.99 -45.01
N LYS A 57 12.47 -21.59 -44.66
CA LYS A 57 11.35 -20.95 -43.93
C LYS A 57 10.86 -21.79 -42.75
N SER A 58 11.08 -21.33 -41.53
CA SER A 58 10.50 -21.88 -40.29
C SER A 58 10.41 -20.79 -39.21
N MET A 59 9.30 -20.06 -39.19
CA MET A 59 8.98 -19.10 -38.11
C MET A 59 8.15 -19.81 -37.04
N GLU A 60 8.81 -20.37 -36.04
CA GLU A 60 8.18 -20.82 -34.79
C GLU A 60 8.59 -19.86 -33.66
N SER A 61 7.81 -18.79 -33.48
CA SER A 61 8.11 -17.72 -32.51
C SER A 61 6.92 -17.41 -31.59
N ASN A 62 6.15 -18.44 -31.21
CA ASN A 62 4.92 -18.29 -30.43
C ASN A 62 5.14 -18.33 -28.89
N GLY A 63 6.33 -18.73 -28.43
CA GLY A 63 6.62 -18.94 -27.01
C GLY A 63 6.63 -17.67 -26.14
N ALA A 64 6.97 -16.50 -26.71
CA ALA A 64 6.97 -15.23 -25.97
C ALA A 64 5.54 -14.68 -25.78
N TYR A 65 4.81 -14.50 -26.89
CA TYR A 65 3.50 -13.86 -26.89
C TYR A 65 2.44 -14.59 -26.04
N SER A 66 2.48 -15.93 -25.96
CA SER A 66 1.52 -16.67 -25.13
C SER A 66 1.66 -16.28 -23.65
N ASN A 67 2.86 -16.35 -23.10
CA ASN A 67 3.12 -16.06 -21.68
C ASN A 67 2.80 -14.60 -21.31
N GLU A 68 3.00 -13.65 -22.22
CA GLU A 68 2.70 -12.24 -21.97
C GLU A 68 1.20 -11.94 -22.10
N LEU A 69 0.53 -12.48 -23.11
CA LEU A 69 -0.93 -12.38 -23.26
C LEU A 69 -1.67 -13.05 -22.10
N GLU A 70 -1.21 -14.21 -21.66
CA GLU A 70 -1.78 -14.98 -20.56
C GLU A 70 -1.55 -14.30 -19.20
N ASN A 71 -0.40 -13.63 -19.00
CA ASN A 71 -0.21 -12.71 -17.87
C ASN A 71 -1.14 -11.49 -17.94
N VAL A 72 -1.36 -10.90 -19.13
CA VAL A 72 -2.28 -9.76 -19.30
C VAL A 72 -3.72 -10.17 -19.04
N ILE A 73 -4.15 -11.34 -19.50
CA ILE A 73 -5.48 -11.91 -19.21
C ILE A 73 -5.62 -12.18 -17.71
N ALA A 74 -4.67 -12.89 -17.08
CA ALA A 74 -4.70 -13.13 -15.63
C ALA A 74 -4.65 -11.84 -14.78
N LYS A 75 -4.12 -10.74 -15.34
CA LYS A 75 -4.09 -9.40 -14.73
C LYS A 75 -5.39 -8.61 -14.94
N LEU A 76 -6.21 -8.98 -15.92
CA LEU A 76 -7.56 -8.45 -16.19
C LEU A 76 -8.66 -9.29 -15.51
N GLU A 77 -8.43 -10.59 -15.27
CA GLU A 77 -9.40 -11.53 -14.71
C GLU A 77 -9.35 -11.70 -13.19
N GLN A 78 -8.50 -10.94 -12.48
CA GLN A 78 -8.42 -10.95 -11.01
C GLN A 78 -9.73 -10.44 -10.38
N LYS A 79 -10.63 -11.38 -10.10
CA LYS A 79 -11.89 -11.18 -9.39
C LYS A 79 -11.62 -11.00 -7.89
N LEU A 80 -12.44 -10.17 -7.24
CA LEU A 80 -12.47 -10.04 -5.79
C LEU A 80 -12.71 -11.42 -5.14
N PRO A 81 -11.81 -11.93 -4.28
CA PRO A 81 -12.02 -13.21 -3.61
C PRO A 81 -13.17 -13.14 -2.58
N PRO A 82 -13.84 -14.25 -2.27
CA PRO A 82 -15.01 -14.24 -1.39
C PRO A 82 -14.66 -13.86 0.05
N VAL A 83 -15.67 -13.44 0.82
CA VAL A 83 -15.52 -13.07 2.24
C VAL A 83 -14.84 -14.20 3.02
N PRO A 84 -13.69 -13.97 3.68
CA PRO A 84 -12.93 -15.03 4.34
C PRO A 84 -13.61 -15.48 5.64
N THR A 85 -13.79 -16.79 5.80
CA THR A 85 -14.35 -17.42 7.00
C THR A 85 -13.30 -17.91 7.99
N ALA A 86 -12.03 -17.91 7.61
CA ALA A 86 -10.89 -18.35 8.43
C ALA A 86 -9.59 -17.66 8.00
N SER A 87 -8.64 -17.52 8.93
CA SER A 87 -7.33 -16.90 8.70
C SER A 87 -6.60 -17.44 7.48
N TYR A 88 -6.51 -18.77 7.32
CA TYR A 88 -5.79 -19.36 6.17
C TYR A 88 -6.39 -18.95 4.81
N GLN A 89 -7.71 -18.72 4.75
CA GLN A 89 -8.38 -18.28 3.53
C GLN A 89 -8.01 -16.82 3.23
N PHE A 90 -8.05 -15.94 4.24
CA PHE A 90 -7.55 -14.57 4.12
C PHE A 90 -6.09 -14.58 3.64
N LEU A 91 -5.19 -15.29 4.32
CA LEU A 91 -3.76 -15.34 4.00
C LEU A 91 -3.53 -15.78 2.54
N THR A 92 -4.26 -16.81 2.10
CA THR A 92 -4.17 -17.35 0.74
C THR A 92 -4.66 -16.35 -0.31
N ASP A 93 -5.80 -15.70 -0.08
CA ASP A 93 -6.41 -14.78 -1.04
C ASP A 93 -5.71 -13.42 -1.07
N TRP A 94 -5.28 -12.91 0.09
CA TRP A 94 -4.47 -11.70 0.24
C TRP A 94 -3.16 -11.79 -0.56
N LYS A 95 -2.49 -12.95 -0.52
CA LYS A 95 -1.27 -13.20 -1.30
C LYS A 95 -1.56 -13.31 -2.82
N LYS A 96 -2.74 -13.78 -3.25
CA LYS A 96 -3.17 -13.74 -4.69
C LYS A 96 -3.41 -12.33 -5.20
N ILE A 97 -4.07 -11.48 -4.40
CA ILE A 97 -4.39 -10.08 -4.74
C ILE A 97 -3.27 -9.09 -4.39
N SER A 98 -2.12 -9.59 -3.90
CA SER A 98 -0.97 -8.82 -3.40
C SER A 98 -0.55 -7.63 -4.29
N LYS A 99 -0.63 -7.79 -5.61
CA LYS A 99 -0.25 -6.82 -6.64
C LYS A 99 -1.34 -5.81 -7.03
N TYR A 100 -2.51 -5.85 -6.37
CA TYR A 100 -3.71 -5.10 -6.75
C TYR A 100 -4.30 -4.33 -5.55
N PRO A 101 -3.82 -3.10 -5.26
CA PRO A 101 -4.26 -2.31 -4.10
C PRO A 101 -5.79 -2.13 -4.04
N VAL A 102 -6.43 -1.90 -5.19
CA VAL A 102 -7.90 -1.77 -5.30
C VAL A 102 -8.62 -3.04 -4.83
N LEU A 103 -8.08 -4.23 -5.12
CA LEU A 103 -8.67 -5.49 -4.65
C LEU A 103 -8.39 -5.71 -3.16
N LYS A 104 -7.21 -5.36 -2.65
CA LYS A 104 -6.92 -5.39 -1.20
C LYS A 104 -7.89 -4.51 -0.42
N TYR A 105 -8.08 -3.27 -0.87
CA TYR A 105 -9.07 -2.33 -0.33
C TYR A 105 -10.48 -2.94 -0.33
N GLN A 106 -10.98 -3.37 -1.49
CA GLN A 106 -12.30 -3.99 -1.61
C GLN A 106 -12.44 -5.26 -0.75
N TYR A 107 -11.37 -6.04 -0.58
CA TYR A 107 -11.37 -7.30 0.18
C TYR A 107 -11.48 -7.06 1.68
N LEU A 108 -10.80 -6.04 2.23
CA LEU A 108 -11.01 -5.61 3.62
C LEU A 108 -12.42 -5.06 3.84
N LYS A 109 -12.98 -4.33 2.86
CA LYS A 109 -14.34 -3.77 2.93
C LYS A 109 -15.47 -4.81 2.89
N GLN A 110 -15.18 -6.10 2.64
CA GLN A 110 -16.20 -7.17 2.61
C GLN A 110 -16.70 -7.60 4.00
N PHE A 111 -15.98 -7.30 5.07
CA PHE A 111 -16.35 -7.66 6.44
C PHE A 111 -16.10 -6.48 7.39
N PRO A 112 -16.89 -6.35 8.47
CA PRO A 112 -16.77 -5.21 9.37
C PRO A 112 -15.59 -5.42 10.36
N PRO A 113 -14.99 -4.35 10.90
CA PRO A 113 -13.77 -4.41 11.72
C PRO A 113 -13.83 -5.37 12.92
N GLU A 114 -15.01 -5.54 13.52
CA GLU A 114 -15.28 -6.44 14.65
C GLU A 114 -14.91 -7.90 14.35
N LYS A 115 -14.75 -8.26 13.06
CA LYS A 115 -14.36 -9.60 12.63
C LYS A 115 -12.85 -9.86 12.59
N PHE A 116 -11.97 -8.86 12.65
CA PHE A 116 -10.50 -9.12 12.66
C PHE A 116 -10.07 -10.08 13.80
N PRO A 117 -10.52 -9.93 15.06
CA PRO A 117 -10.10 -10.81 16.15
C PRO A 117 -10.64 -12.24 16.01
N GLU A 118 -11.86 -12.39 15.52
CA GLU A 118 -12.50 -13.69 15.26
C GLU A 118 -11.88 -14.43 14.06
N LEU A 119 -11.53 -13.68 13.00
CA LEU A 119 -10.95 -14.19 11.76
C LEU A 119 -9.50 -14.65 11.97
N PHE A 120 -8.69 -13.87 12.68
CA PHE A 120 -7.26 -14.14 12.84
C PHE A 120 -6.88 -14.89 14.11
N LYS A 121 -7.53 -14.63 15.26
CA LYS A 121 -7.24 -15.23 16.57
C LYS A 121 -5.75 -15.13 16.94
N HIS A 122 -4.96 -16.19 16.75
CA HIS A 122 -3.50 -16.21 16.98
C HIS A 122 -2.67 -16.52 15.71
N TYR A 123 -3.33 -16.49 14.54
CA TYR A 123 -2.85 -16.99 13.25
C TYR A 123 -2.63 -15.89 12.19
N MET A 124 -2.51 -14.61 12.59
CA MET A 124 -2.02 -13.58 11.68
C MET A 124 -0.50 -13.77 11.49
N GLU A 125 -0.06 -13.81 10.23
CA GLU A 125 1.37 -13.85 9.88
C GLU A 125 1.97 -12.45 10.00
N PRO A 126 3.21 -12.28 10.51
CA PRO A 126 3.80 -10.95 10.72
C PRO A 126 3.83 -10.05 9.49
N GLU A 127 4.06 -10.61 8.30
CA GLU A 127 4.08 -9.92 6.99
C GLU A 127 2.73 -9.24 6.65
N ILE A 128 1.63 -9.80 7.14
CA ILE A 128 0.27 -9.43 6.70
C ILE A 128 -0.26 -8.22 7.46
N PHE A 129 0.21 -8.01 8.69
CA PHE A 129 -0.17 -6.87 9.51
C PHE A 129 0.30 -5.53 8.90
N PRO A 130 1.58 -5.35 8.50
CA PRO A 130 2.02 -4.20 7.70
C PRO A 130 1.27 -4.03 6.39
N GLU A 131 0.98 -5.10 5.65
CA GLU A 131 0.23 -5.00 4.40
C GLU A 131 -1.21 -4.48 4.61
N ILE A 132 -1.85 -4.84 5.73
CA ILE A 132 -3.15 -4.28 6.12
C ILE A 132 -3.00 -2.80 6.49
N LEU A 133 -2.01 -2.43 7.33
CA LEU A 133 -1.77 -1.03 7.70
C LEU A 133 -1.50 -0.16 6.47
N SER A 134 -0.67 -0.61 5.52
CA SER A 134 -0.38 0.11 4.27
C SER A 134 -1.61 0.21 3.35
N THR A 135 -2.52 -0.76 3.39
CA THR A 135 -3.82 -0.68 2.69
C THR A 135 -4.74 0.36 3.34
N LEU A 136 -4.71 0.51 4.67
CA LEU A 136 -5.46 1.54 5.39
C LEU A 136 -4.87 2.94 5.15
N SER A 137 -3.54 3.11 5.27
CA SER A 137 -2.85 4.42 5.14
C SER A 137 -2.91 5.00 3.73
N SER A 138 -3.00 4.15 2.70
CA SER A 138 -3.22 4.56 1.31
C SER A 138 -4.71 4.56 0.98
N SER A 139 -5.29 3.39 0.71
CA SER A 139 -6.57 3.27 0.02
C SER A 139 -7.76 3.71 0.85
N PHE A 140 -7.78 3.46 2.17
CA PHE A 140 -8.89 3.92 3.01
C PHE A 140 -8.85 5.44 3.20
N MET A 141 -7.67 6.01 3.52
CA MET A 141 -7.51 7.46 3.65
C MET A 141 -7.81 8.21 2.34
N GLU A 142 -7.37 7.70 1.18
CA GLU A 142 -7.65 8.31 -0.12
C GLU A 142 -9.14 8.35 -0.47
N ASN A 143 -9.90 7.32 -0.06
CA ASN A 143 -11.35 7.25 -0.22
C ASN A 143 -12.14 7.95 0.89
N GLY A 144 -11.48 8.45 1.94
CA GLY A 144 -12.13 9.11 3.09
C GLY A 144 -12.85 8.15 4.05
N ASP A 145 -12.47 6.88 4.08
CA ASP A 145 -13.00 5.90 5.03
C ASP A 145 -12.43 6.11 6.44
N ASP A 146 -13.27 5.81 7.45
CA ASP A 146 -12.83 5.77 8.85
C ASP A 146 -11.97 4.52 9.13
N ILE A 147 -10.70 4.75 9.46
CA ILE A 147 -9.71 3.72 9.79
C ILE A 147 -9.63 3.40 11.29
N VAL A 148 -10.24 4.22 12.17
CA VAL A 148 -10.06 4.08 13.63
C VAL A 148 -10.64 2.74 14.14
N PRO A 149 -11.85 2.30 13.74
CA PRO A 149 -12.36 0.98 14.11
C PRO A 149 -11.50 -0.19 13.60
N TYR A 150 -10.81 -0.04 12.46
CA TYR A 150 -9.90 -1.06 11.95
C TYR A 150 -8.67 -1.19 12.84
N MET A 151 -8.05 -0.07 13.24
CA MET A 151 -6.93 -0.08 14.17
C MET A 151 -7.32 -0.64 15.55
N MET A 152 -8.46 -0.19 16.11
CA MET A 152 -8.96 -0.67 17.39
C MET A 152 -9.09 -2.21 17.40
N HIS A 153 -9.75 -2.79 16.41
CA HIS A 153 -9.92 -4.24 16.35
C HIS A 153 -8.63 -5.00 16.01
N LEU A 154 -7.78 -4.47 15.13
CA LEU A 154 -6.46 -5.05 14.84
C LEU A 154 -5.58 -5.13 16.11
N SER A 155 -5.67 -4.16 17.02
CA SER A 155 -4.93 -4.17 18.29
C SER A 155 -5.31 -5.35 19.22
N THR A 156 -6.50 -5.91 19.05
CA THR A 156 -7.01 -7.05 19.84
C THR A 156 -6.73 -8.41 19.20
N VAL A 157 -6.09 -8.46 18.02
CA VAL A 157 -5.63 -9.71 17.41
C VAL A 157 -4.49 -10.32 18.24
N GLY A 158 -4.55 -11.62 18.48
CA GLY A 158 -3.53 -12.33 19.25
C GLY A 158 -2.16 -12.23 18.58
N ARG A 159 -1.13 -11.98 19.40
CA ARG A 159 0.27 -11.68 18.99
C ARG A 159 0.48 -10.27 18.42
N PHE A 160 -0.48 -9.34 18.53
CA PHE A 160 -0.35 -7.92 18.14
C PHE A 160 1.01 -7.29 18.48
N ASN A 161 1.45 -7.32 19.75
CA ASN A 161 2.74 -6.77 20.17
C ASN A 161 3.93 -7.39 19.41
N THR A 162 3.87 -8.68 19.08
CA THR A 162 4.89 -9.37 18.29
C THR A 162 4.90 -8.90 16.84
N MET A 163 3.74 -8.55 16.28
CA MET A 163 3.65 -8.00 14.92
C MET A 163 4.21 -6.57 14.86
N LEU A 164 3.90 -5.72 15.86
CA LEU A 164 4.53 -4.39 16.00
C LEU A 164 6.07 -4.48 16.05
N MET A 165 6.62 -5.45 16.81
CA MET A 165 8.07 -5.64 16.96
C MET A 165 8.78 -6.11 15.67
N PHE A 166 8.05 -6.65 14.69
CA PHE A 166 8.63 -7.10 13.42
C PHE A 166 8.54 -6.06 12.30
N MET A 167 7.92 -4.90 12.52
CA MET A 167 7.76 -3.88 11.49
C MET A 167 9.07 -3.17 11.14
N ALA A 168 9.36 -3.07 9.85
CA ALA A 168 10.44 -2.27 9.30
C ALA A 168 10.08 -0.76 9.29
N ASP A 169 11.09 0.11 9.18
CA ASP A 169 10.88 1.56 9.21
C ASP A 169 9.87 2.13 8.17
N PRO A 170 9.79 1.69 6.90
CA PRO A 170 8.74 2.16 5.99
C PRO A 170 7.32 1.75 6.41
N GLU A 171 7.17 0.63 7.12
CA GLU A 171 5.89 0.14 7.63
C GLU A 171 5.47 0.94 8.88
N LYS A 172 6.46 1.36 9.69
CA LYS A 172 6.28 2.31 10.79
C LYS A 172 5.84 3.69 10.30
N GLU A 173 6.26 4.14 9.12
CA GLU A 173 5.73 5.38 8.51
C GLU A 173 4.25 5.28 8.14
N ASP A 174 3.80 4.13 7.62
CA ASP A 174 2.36 3.91 7.39
C ASP A 174 1.55 3.86 8.69
N LEU A 175 2.12 3.28 9.76
CA LEU A 175 1.50 3.36 11.09
C LEU A 175 1.46 4.81 11.63
N ARG A 176 2.53 5.60 11.49
CA ARG A 176 2.56 7.00 11.96
C ARG A 176 1.45 7.84 11.33
N LYS A 177 1.23 7.71 10.01
CA LYS A 177 0.10 8.36 9.30
C LYS A 177 -1.25 7.98 9.91
N LEU A 178 -1.46 6.68 10.16
CA LEU A 178 -2.70 6.15 10.75
C LEU A 178 -2.94 6.68 12.17
N LEU A 179 -1.90 6.75 13.00
CA LEU A 179 -1.99 7.30 14.35
C LEU A 179 -2.32 8.80 14.33
N SER A 180 -1.69 9.59 13.46
CA SER A 180 -2.00 11.02 13.34
C SER A 180 -3.35 11.31 12.70
N TYR A 181 -3.87 10.42 11.84
CA TYR A 181 -5.29 10.47 11.44
C TYR A 181 -6.20 10.24 12.65
N ALA A 182 -5.89 9.28 13.53
CA ALA A 182 -6.67 9.02 14.74
C ALA A 182 -6.61 10.20 15.74
N GLU A 183 -5.45 10.85 15.90
CA GLU A 183 -5.28 12.10 16.67
C GLU A 183 -6.13 13.26 16.13
N MET A 184 -6.37 13.31 14.83
CA MET A 184 -7.19 14.32 14.16
C MET A 184 -8.67 13.89 13.99
N SER A 185 -9.06 12.73 14.51
CA SER A 185 -10.40 12.17 14.32
C SER A 185 -11.42 12.72 15.34
N GLY A 186 -12.71 12.52 15.06
CA GLY A 186 -13.80 12.91 15.97
C GLY A 186 -14.06 11.94 17.15
N TYR A 187 -13.13 11.03 17.45
CA TYR A 187 -13.27 10.03 18.51
C TYR A 187 -12.98 10.61 19.91
N PRO A 188 -13.46 9.98 20.99
CA PRO A 188 -13.15 10.38 22.36
C PRO A 188 -11.63 10.38 22.63
N SER A 189 -11.15 11.41 23.32
CA SER A 189 -9.71 11.60 23.59
C SER A 189 -9.10 10.43 24.37
N ASP A 190 -9.86 9.76 25.22
CA ASP A 190 -9.44 8.59 25.99
C ASP A 190 -9.36 7.30 25.15
N GLU A 191 -10.28 7.13 24.18
CA GLU A 191 -10.20 6.06 23.18
C GLU A 191 -8.99 6.22 22.25
N VAL A 192 -8.77 7.45 21.75
CA VAL A 192 -7.60 7.79 20.92
C VAL A 192 -6.31 7.63 21.72
N GLU A 193 -6.23 8.15 22.95
CA GLU A 193 -5.08 7.94 23.82
C GLU A 193 -4.80 6.45 24.10
N ALA A 194 -5.84 5.62 24.27
CA ALA A 194 -5.68 4.18 24.46
C ALA A 194 -5.10 3.51 23.20
N LEU A 195 -5.59 3.89 22.02
CA LEU A 195 -5.08 3.40 20.74
C LEU A 195 -3.60 3.78 20.53
N LEU A 196 -3.24 5.04 20.76
CA LEU A 196 -1.86 5.54 20.71
C LEU A 196 -0.94 4.80 21.71
N LYS A 197 -1.46 4.42 22.89
CA LYS A 197 -0.71 3.65 23.90
C LYS A 197 -0.49 2.20 23.52
N LEU A 198 -1.40 1.59 22.76
CA LEU A 198 -1.27 0.22 22.23
C LEU A 198 -0.27 0.16 21.06
N TYR A 199 -0.30 1.13 20.16
CA TYR A 199 0.50 1.16 18.93
C TYR A 199 1.90 1.82 19.06
N LYS A 200 2.49 1.85 20.26
CA LYS A 200 3.83 2.46 20.49
C LYS A 200 4.95 1.67 19.79
N ILE A 201 5.79 2.39 19.03
CA ILE A 201 6.83 1.86 18.11
C ILE A 201 8.12 2.70 18.06
#